data_AF-A0AAV0UR15-F1
#
_entry.id   AF-A0AAV0UR15-F1
#
_cell.length_a   1.000
_cell.length_b   1.000
_cell.length_c   1.000
_cell.angle_alpha   90.00
_cell.angle_beta   90.00
_cell.angle_gamma   90.00
#
_symmetry.space_group_name_H-M   'P 1'
#
loop_
_entity.id
_entity.type
_entity.pdbx_description
1 polymer ?
#
loop_
_entity_poly.entity_id
_entity_poly.type
_entity_poly.pdbx_seq_one_letter_code
_entity_poly.pdbx_strand_id
1 'polypeptide(L)'
;MRRRYRDCYDQQALNYVLSLREHVAKQSHSTLGFDVVRINVDATCSGNLTRFVNHSCSPNLDVKAIRVDSFKCNGMKKSRQSEKVDYVNCRSLKCRGYLPFVLE
;
A
#
# COMPACT_ATOMS: atom_id res chain seq x y z
N MET A 1 5.97 -13.47 -2.90
CA MET A 1 6.38 -12.47 -1.89
C MET A 1 6.50 -13.04 -0.48
N ARG A 2 5.84 -14.15 -0.12
CA ARG A 2 5.88 -14.71 1.25
C ARG A 2 7.29 -15.01 1.80
N ARG A 3 8.21 -15.52 0.96
CA ARG A 3 9.62 -15.73 1.33
C ARG A 3 10.37 -14.40 1.55
N ARG A 4 10.42 -13.53 0.52
CA ARG A 4 11.06 -12.20 0.63
C ARG A 4 10.57 -11.35 1.81
N TYR A 5 9.27 -11.40 2.13
CA TYR A 5 8.73 -10.66 3.27
C TYR A 5 9.29 -11.19 4.61
N ARG A 6 9.23 -12.51 4.82
CA ARG A 6 9.71 -13.16 6.04
C ARG A 6 11.22 -13.02 6.24
N ASP A 7 11.99 -13.11 5.16
CA ASP A 7 13.45 -13.14 5.24
C ASP A 7 14.08 -11.74 5.41
N CYS A 8 13.41 -10.67 4.95
CA CYS A 8 13.95 -9.31 4.97
C CYS A 8 13.20 -8.32 5.88
N TYR A 9 11.90 -8.51 6.10
CA TYR A 9 11.05 -7.51 6.76
C TYR A 9 10.73 -7.87 8.23
N ASP A 10 10.57 -9.18 8.54
CA ASP A 10 10.19 -9.64 9.88
C ASP A 10 11.28 -9.43 10.95
N GLN A 11 12.57 -9.46 10.57
CA GLN A 11 13.67 -9.30 11.54
C GLN A 11 13.73 -7.90 12.15
N GLN A 12 13.27 -6.86 11.44
CA GLN A 12 13.32 -5.47 11.89
C GLN A 12 11.92 -4.86 12.11
N ALA A 13 10.86 -5.64 11.87
CA ALA A 13 9.46 -5.18 11.90
C ALA A 13 9.20 -3.92 11.03
N LEU A 14 9.91 -3.80 9.91
CA LEU A 14 9.76 -2.69 8.96
C LEU A 14 8.85 -3.11 7.82
N ASN A 15 7.99 -2.21 7.35
CA ASN A 15 7.16 -2.42 6.16
C ASN A 15 7.11 -1.14 5.32
N TYR A 16 7.72 -1.18 4.13
CA TYR A 16 7.76 -0.06 3.19
C TYR A 16 6.96 -0.35 1.91
N VAL A 17 6.09 -1.36 1.94
CA VAL A 17 5.25 -1.74 0.80
C VAL A 17 3.89 -1.05 0.91
N LEU A 18 3.58 -0.19 -0.06
CA LEU A 18 2.27 0.43 -0.24
C LEU A 18 1.52 -0.26 -1.39
N SER A 19 0.33 -0.79 -1.10
CA SER A 19 -0.55 -1.40 -2.10
C SER A 19 -1.77 -0.51 -2.32
N LEU A 20 -1.94 0.01 -3.54
CA LEU A 20 -3.09 0.80 -3.96
C LEU A 20 -3.96 -0.04 -4.90
N ARG A 21 -5.25 -0.06 -4.63
CA ARG A 21 -6.27 -0.66 -5.49
C ARG A 21 -7.19 0.44 -5.98
N GLU A 22 -7.24 0.64 -7.28
CA GLU A 22 -8.00 1.72 -7.90
C GLU A 22 -9.02 1.16 -8.89
N HIS A 23 -10.25 1.66 -8.81
CA HIS A 23 -11.33 1.30 -9.72
C HIS A 23 -11.41 2.36 -10.83
N VAL A 24 -11.09 1.95 -12.05
CA VAL A 24 -11.05 2.83 -13.22
C VAL A 24 -12.28 2.54 -14.08
N ALA A 25 -13.10 3.56 -14.32
CA ALA A 25 -14.27 3.42 -15.17
C ALA A 25 -13.84 3.09 -16.61
N LYS A 26 -14.47 2.08 -17.21
CA LYS A 26 -14.41 1.81 -18.64
C LYS A 26 -15.53 2.58 -19.33
N GLN A 27 -15.16 3.50 -20.21
CA GLN A 27 -16.11 4.00 -21.20
C GLN A 27 -16.35 2.90 -22.24
N SER A 28 -17.43 2.16 -22.10
CA SER A 28 -17.97 1.30 -23.15
C SER A 28 -19.33 1.84 -23.58
N HIS A 29 -19.64 1.76 -24.87
CA HIS A 29 -20.77 2.46 -25.50
C HIS A 29 -22.18 2.06 -25.01
N SER A 30 -22.33 1.17 -24.02
CA SER A 30 -23.66 0.76 -23.52
C SER A 30 -23.70 0.14 -22.11
N THR A 31 -22.56 -0.08 -21.43
CA THR A 31 -22.53 -0.60 -20.06
C THR A 31 -21.46 0.08 -19.21
N LEU A 32 -21.83 0.50 -17.98
CA LEU A 32 -20.90 0.99 -16.98
C LEU A 32 -20.06 -0.17 -16.45
N GLY A 33 -18.83 -0.31 -16.96
CA GLY A 33 -17.85 -1.27 -16.48
C GLY A 33 -16.76 -0.58 -15.65
N PHE A 34 -16.11 -1.33 -14.76
CA PHE A 34 -14.94 -0.88 -14.02
C PHE A 34 -13.80 -1.88 -14.17
N ASP A 35 -12.60 -1.38 -14.42
CA ASP A 35 -11.36 -2.14 -14.29
C ASP A 35 -10.76 -1.89 -12.91
N VAL A 36 -10.18 -2.93 -12.31
CA VAL A 36 -9.42 -2.80 -11.06
C VAL A 36 -7.93 -2.82 -11.38
N VAL A 37 -7.26 -1.70 -11.13
CA VAL A 37 -5.80 -1.58 -11.26
C VAL A 37 -5.19 -1.68 -9.88
N ARG A 38 -4.21 -2.58 -9.70
CA ARG A 38 -3.44 -2.70 -8.46
C ARG A 38 -2.01 -2.21 -8.69
N ILE A 39 -1.58 -1.24 -7.91
CA ILE A 39 -0.23 -0.68 -7.92
C ILE A 39 0.43 -1.05 -6.60
N ASN A 40 1.61 -1.66 -6.66
CA ASN A 40 2.41 -1.96 -5.48
C ASN A 40 3.71 -1.16 -5.59
N VAL A 41 3.95 -0.27 -4.62
CA VAL A 41 5.18 0.49 -4.48
C VAL A 41 5.97 -0.11 -3.33
N ASP A 42 7.23 -0.48 -3.57
CA ASP A 42 8.12 -1.07 -2.57
C ASP A 42 9.33 -0.14 -2.37
N ALA A 43 9.33 0.61 -1.27
CA ALA A 43 10.38 1.57 -0.93
C ALA A 43 11.48 0.98 -0.02
N THR A 44 11.58 -0.35 0.05
CA THR A 44 12.49 -1.04 0.97
C THR A 44 13.94 -0.77 0.65
N CYS A 45 14.34 -0.97 -0.62
CA CYS A 45 15.71 -0.79 -1.06
C CYS A 45 15.98 0.61 -1.63
N SER A 46 14.96 1.26 -2.19
CA SER A 46 15.07 2.58 -2.80
C SER A 46 13.75 3.32 -2.68
N GLY A 47 13.80 4.57 -2.25
CA GLY A 47 12.64 5.43 -2.05
C GLY A 47 13.09 6.81 -1.59
N ASN A 48 12.16 7.78 -1.63
CA ASN A 48 12.42 9.13 -1.14
C ASN A 48 12.24 9.20 0.39
N LEU A 49 12.28 10.43 0.93
CA LEU A 49 12.08 10.69 2.37
C LEU A 49 10.74 10.19 2.92
N THR A 50 9.72 9.98 2.09
CA THR A 50 8.40 9.55 2.57
C THR A 50 8.41 8.13 3.11
N ARG A 51 9.44 7.32 2.79
CA ARG A 51 9.61 5.98 3.38
C ARG A 51 9.76 6.02 4.91
N PHE A 52 10.18 7.15 5.48
CA PHE A 52 10.36 7.31 6.93
C PHE A 52 9.12 7.91 7.63
N VAL A 53 8.04 8.18 6.89
CA VAL A 53 6.79 8.67 7.48
C VAL A 53 6.14 7.53 8.27
N ASN A 54 5.93 7.77 9.56
CA ASN A 54 5.30 6.80 10.46
C ASN A 54 3.77 6.84 10.37
N HIS A 55 3.16 5.74 10.78
CA HIS A 55 1.72 5.68 10.99
C HIS A 55 1.27 6.55 12.18
N SER A 56 0.11 7.18 12.03
CA SER A 56 -0.65 7.75 13.13
C SER A 56 -2.14 7.46 12.95
N CYS A 57 -2.86 7.16 14.04
CA CYS A 57 -4.32 7.07 14.05
C CYS A 57 -5.00 8.45 13.94
N SER A 58 -4.23 9.53 14.04
CA SER A 58 -4.64 10.90 13.73
C SER A 58 -3.56 11.53 12.84
N PRO A 59 -3.50 11.13 11.55
CA PRO A 59 -2.44 11.58 10.65
C PRO A 59 -2.63 13.05 10.27
N ASN A 60 -1.53 13.72 9.95
CA ASN A 60 -1.50 15.08 9.39
C ASN A 60 -1.17 15.09 7.89
N LEU A 61 -1.06 13.90 7.28
CA LEU A 61 -0.76 13.69 5.87
C LEU A 61 -1.83 12.76 5.27
N ASP A 62 -2.19 13.00 4.01
CA ASP A 62 -3.11 12.16 3.23
C ASP A 62 -2.41 11.62 1.97
N VAL A 63 -2.75 10.39 1.59
CA VAL A 63 -2.19 9.71 0.43
C VAL A 63 -3.14 9.87 -0.75
N LYS A 64 -2.70 10.54 -1.81
CA LYS A 64 -3.46 10.71 -3.05
C LYS A 64 -2.77 10.03 -4.23
N ALA A 65 -3.53 9.31 -5.04
CA ALA A 65 -3.06 8.77 -6.31
C ALA A 65 -3.19 9.86 -7.39
N ILE A 66 -2.06 10.25 -7.98
CA ILE A 66 -2.01 11.25 -9.06
C ILE A 66 -1.42 10.57 -10.29
N ARG A 67 -2.08 10.73 -11.45
CA ARG A 67 -1.57 10.25 -12.74
C ARG A 67 -1.10 11.45 -13.56
N VAL A 68 0.20 11.47 -13.85
CA VAL A 68 0.82 12.40 -14.80
C VAL A 68 1.62 11.53 -15.75
N ASP A 69 1.38 11.63 -17.06
CA ASP A 69 2.12 10.94 -18.12
C ASP A 69 2.39 9.43 -17.89
N SER A 70 1.42 8.73 -17.30
CA SER A 70 1.65 7.37 -16.81
C SER A 70 1.65 6.33 -17.93
N PHE A 71 2.78 5.66 -18.16
CA PHE A 71 2.89 4.47 -19.00
C PHE A 71 2.14 3.29 -18.36
N LYS A 72 1.17 2.71 -19.09
CA LYS A 72 0.57 1.43 -18.71
C LYS A 72 1.55 0.30 -19.04
N CYS A 73 2.32 -0.15 -18.07
CA CYS A 73 3.06 -1.40 -18.19
C CYS A 73 2.07 -2.58 -18.08
N ASN A 74 1.61 -3.10 -19.21
CA ASN A 74 0.84 -4.35 -19.26
C ASN A 74 1.72 -5.51 -18.78
N GLY A 75 1.53 -5.98 -17.54
CA GLY A 75 2.29 -7.13 -17.02
C GLY A 75 2.42 -7.28 -15.50
N MET A 76 1.67 -6.54 -14.68
CA MET A 76 1.78 -6.69 -13.22
C MET A 76 1.13 -8.00 -12.73
N LYS A 77 1.97 -8.91 -12.20
CA LYS A 77 1.53 -10.11 -11.49
C LYS A 77 0.86 -9.73 -10.17
N LYS A 78 -0.30 -10.31 -9.86
CA LYS A 78 -0.96 -10.17 -8.56
C LYS A 78 -0.06 -10.73 -7.46
N SER A 79 0.33 -9.90 -6.49
CA SER A 79 1.01 -10.33 -5.28
C SER A 79 0.06 -10.22 -4.09
N ARG A 80 -0.15 -11.32 -3.37
CA ARG A 80 -0.82 -11.33 -2.05
C ARG A 80 0.17 -10.87 -0.99
N GLN A 81 -0.27 -9.92 -0.14
CA GLN A 81 0.43 -9.55 1.09
C GLN A 81 -0.11 -10.44 2.21
N SER A 82 0.76 -10.89 3.11
CA SER A 82 0.37 -11.77 4.21
C SER A 82 -0.16 -10.97 5.40
N GLU A 83 -1.18 -11.51 6.05
CA GLU A 83 -1.79 -10.93 7.25
C GLU A 83 -0.82 -11.02 8.45
N LYS A 84 -0.52 -9.87 9.05
CA LYS A 84 0.19 -9.76 10.33
C LYS A 84 -0.32 -8.53 11.07
N VAL A 85 -0.50 -8.65 12.37
CA VAL A 85 -0.85 -7.54 13.26
C VAL A 85 0.43 -7.09 13.96
N ASP A 86 0.90 -5.89 13.65
CA ASP A 86 1.98 -5.26 14.43
C ASP A 86 1.37 -4.21 15.37
N TYR A 87 1.86 -4.14 16.61
CA TYR A 87 1.35 -3.19 17.59
C TYR A 87 1.95 -1.80 17.39
N VAL A 88 1.16 -0.76 17.67
CA VAL A 88 1.58 0.63 17.47
C VAL A 88 1.32 1.49 18.71
N ASN A 89 2.25 2.39 18.97
CA ASN A 89 2.08 3.49 19.92
C ASN A 89 2.25 4.83 19.21
N CYS A 90 1.18 5.29 18.53
CA CYS A 90 1.19 6.56 17.81
C CYS A 90 0.81 7.77 18.67
N ARG A 91 0.58 7.58 19.99
CA ARG A 91 0.20 8.61 20.98
C ARG A 91 -1.08 9.40 20.70
N SER A 92 -1.82 9.08 19.64
CA SER A 92 -3.15 9.64 19.40
C SER A 92 -4.13 9.16 20.47
N LEU A 93 -5.04 10.05 20.92
CA LEU A 93 -6.15 9.69 21.82
C LEU A 93 -7.09 8.62 21.21
N LYS A 94 -7.05 8.46 19.89
CA LYS A 94 -7.81 7.44 19.13
C LYS A 94 -6.91 6.32 18.61
N CYS A 95 -5.78 6.07 19.27
CA CYS A 95 -4.86 5.00 18.87
C CYS A 95 -5.58 3.65 18.90
N ARG A 96 -5.49 2.89 17.80
CA ARG A 96 -6.06 1.54 17.69
C ARG A 96 -5.22 0.48 18.42
N GLY A 97 -3.97 0.81 18.76
CA GLY A 97 -3.01 -0.11 19.36
C GLY A 97 -2.31 -1.04 18.35
N TYR A 98 -2.69 -1.02 17.08
CA TYR A 98 -2.07 -1.82 16.02
C TYR A 98 -2.01 -1.09 14.67
N LEU A 99 -1.09 -1.52 13.81
CA LEU A 99 -0.95 -1.08 12.42
C LEU A 99 -2.01 -1.77 11.56
N PRO A 100 -2.88 -1.00 10.88
CA PRO A 100 -3.85 -1.56 9.96
C PRO A 100 -3.17 -1.88 8.63
N PHE A 101 -2.46 -3.01 8.55
CA PHE A 101 -2.03 -3.53 7.26
C PHE A 101 -3.24 -4.10 6.50
N VAL A 102 -3.22 -3.97 5.18
CA VAL A 102 -4.31 -4.45 4.31
C VAL A 102 -4.43 -5.98 4.44
N LEU A 103 -5.55 -6.42 5.00
CA LEU A 103 -6.05 -7.79 4.99
C LEU A 103 -6.85 -7.99 3.69
N GLU A 104 -6.23 -8.53 2.63
CA GLU A 104 -6.91 -9.01 1.41
C GLU A 104 -6.27 -10.28 0.82
#